data_AF-A0A3A5PMD4-F1
#
_entry.id   AF-A0A3A5PMD4-F1
#
_cell.length_a   1.000
_cell.length_b   1.000
_cell.length_c   1.000
_cell.angle_alpha   90.00
_cell.angle_beta   90.00
_cell.angle_gamma   90.00
#
_symmetry.space_group_name_H-M   'P 1'
#
loop_
_entity.id
_entity.type
_entity.pdbx_description
1 polymer ?
#
loop_
_entity_poly.entity_id
_entity_poly.type
_entity_poly.pdbx_seq_one_letter_code
_entity_poly.pdbx_strand_id
1 'polypeptide(L)'
;MYKHFFKRVLDFCFSLVVLIILFIPLLIITVGLHFANKGAGAFFLQKRPGTKGKVFNLIKFKTMTDEVNERGELLPDEFRLTKIGQFVRSTSIDELPQLFNVLKGDMALIGPRPLSLKLLPLYTKEQVRRHDVRPGISGWAQVNGRNHAKYSEKFANDVWYVDHCTFATDLKIIWMTIRNVLNRSDIGSGAEDMDTVDDLHFGIRLLKFGSDYPVIDNYKKGNAISSIYPNANYYACGRQAINDLIGKFQWKRIWMPSYFCYDIINYIKTTGIKVVYYVDYPGNDDETSIGKIQFEEGDVLFRMNFFGFRGVRTNKTIPVPVIEDHSHDLVGEWPQNSDADFCIASLRKTLPISEGGILWSPKEKKLPLFPKETEENNKLADIRYKAMTRKAGYLNGSIKKPRFRQDMLDTEKMLDKIPISKISNDSWNIINEIDIQEWYDRKHRNWNLLQDITNEDVKILQPEKNTFNPFSLVLLFKSKEVRDKMRDILINRQTVFPAILWKIPEMQNSESVDFANRMLSIHCDGRYDKDLDELKERIITAIRLLKGQC
;
A
#
# COMPACT_ATOMS: atom_id res chain seq x y z
N MET A 1 20.08 -3.58 39.84
CA MET A 1 21.50 -3.92 39.57
C MET A 1 21.68 -4.97 38.47
N TYR A 2 21.05 -6.16 38.57
CA TYR A 2 21.15 -7.24 37.57
C TYR A 2 20.84 -6.82 36.13
N LYS A 3 19.63 -6.29 35.88
CA LYS A 3 19.15 -5.84 34.56
C LYS A 3 20.05 -4.80 33.87
N HIS A 4 20.69 -3.94 34.66
CA HIS A 4 21.42 -2.78 34.15
C HIS A 4 22.92 -3.05 33.92
N PHE A 5 23.54 -3.93 34.71
CA PHE A 5 24.99 -4.16 34.65
C PHE A 5 25.33 -5.64 34.41
N PHE A 6 25.02 -6.52 35.36
CA PHE A 6 25.46 -7.91 35.32
C PHE A 6 24.92 -8.71 34.13
N LYS A 7 23.63 -8.52 33.78
CA LYS A 7 23.00 -9.24 32.67
C LYS A 7 23.75 -9.06 31.35
N ARG A 8 24.25 -7.84 31.07
CA ARG A 8 24.97 -7.55 29.83
C ARG A 8 26.30 -8.30 29.71
N VAL A 9 27.05 -8.36 30.81
CA VAL A 9 28.33 -9.06 30.87
C VAL A 9 28.11 -10.57 30.74
N LEU A 10 27.14 -11.12 31.46
CA LEU A 10 26.80 -12.54 31.37
C LEU A 10 26.35 -12.91 29.96
N ASP A 11 25.39 -12.17 29.38
CA ASP A 11 24.92 -12.37 28.01
C ASP A 11 26.08 -12.39 27.01
N PHE A 12 27.05 -11.47 27.17
CA PHE A 12 28.23 -11.37 26.31
C PHE A 12 29.13 -12.59 26.45
N CYS A 13 29.56 -12.92 27.67
CA CYS A 13 30.47 -14.03 27.93
C CYS A 13 29.87 -15.37 27.48
N PHE A 14 28.60 -15.63 27.80
CA PHE A 14 27.91 -16.84 27.37
C PHE A 14 27.78 -16.91 25.85
N SER A 15 27.35 -15.82 25.19
CA SER A 15 27.23 -15.82 23.73
C SER A 15 28.59 -16.02 23.05
N LEU A 16 29.66 -15.45 23.60
CA LEU A 16 31.01 -15.60 23.07
C LEU A 16 31.49 -17.04 23.17
N VAL A 17 31.35 -17.67 24.35
CA VAL A 17 31.72 -19.07 24.57
C VAL A 17 30.93 -19.99 23.65
N VAL A 18 29.61 -19.79 23.54
CA VAL A 18 28.76 -20.59 22.66
C VAL A 18 29.16 -20.42 21.18
N LEU A 19 29.46 -19.20 20.73
CA LEU A 19 29.91 -18.96 19.36
C LEU A 19 31.26 -19.60 19.06
N ILE A 20 32.20 -19.61 20.03
CA ILE A 20 33.49 -20.29 19.89
C ILE A 20 33.29 -21.81 19.74
N ILE A 21 32.48 -22.41 20.62
CA ILE A 21 32.19 -23.85 20.59
C ILE A 21 31.50 -24.25 19.29
N LEU A 22 30.54 -23.44 18.83
CA LEU A 22 29.74 -23.74 17.64
C LEU A 22 30.36 -23.22 16.33
N PHE A 23 31.57 -22.66 16.36
CA PHE A 23 32.17 -22.00 15.20
C PHE A 23 32.25 -22.92 13.98
N ILE A 24 32.80 -24.13 14.14
CA ILE A 24 32.97 -25.09 13.05
C ILE A 24 31.61 -25.55 12.48
N PRO A 25 30.63 -26.01 13.28
CA PRO A 25 29.30 -26.33 12.77
C PRO A 25 28.61 -25.17 12.04
N LEU A 26 28.68 -23.96 12.60
CA LEU A 26 28.06 -22.78 11.99
C LEU A 26 28.74 -22.40 10.67
N LEU A 27 30.06 -22.57 10.56
CA LEU A 27 30.80 -22.34 9.32
C LEU A 27 30.35 -23.32 8.22
N ILE A 28 30.22 -24.61 8.54
CA ILE A 28 29.73 -25.63 7.60
C ILE A 28 28.32 -25.27 7.10
N ILE A 29 27.42 -24.87 8.00
CA ILE A 29 26.06 -24.44 7.65
C ILE A 29 26.09 -23.18 6.78
N THR A 30 26.95 -22.21 7.11
CA THR A 30 27.12 -20.96 6.35
C THR A 30 27.52 -21.26 4.91
N VAL A 31 28.54 -22.12 4.73
CA VAL A 31 29.02 -22.52 3.39
C VAL A 31 27.92 -23.30 2.64
N GLY A 32 27.28 -24.26 3.30
CA GLY A 32 26.19 -25.04 2.70
C GLY A 32 25.02 -24.16 2.24
N LEU A 33 24.61 -23.19 3.05
CA LEU A 33 23.55 -22.25 2.68
C LEU A 33 23.98 -21.27 1.59
N HIS A 34 25.24 -20.83 1.58
CA HIS A 34 25.75 -19.96 0.51
C HIS A 34 25.59 -20.63 -0.86
N PHE A 35 25.97 -21.90 -0.98
CA PHE A 35 25.80 -22.67 -2.22
C PHE A 35 24.33 -23.01 -2.49
N ALA A 36 23.57 -23.44 -1.47
CA ALA A 36 22.15 -23.74 -1.63
C ALA A 36 21.34 -22.51 -2.10
N ASN A 37 21.73 -21.31 -1.69
CA ASN A 37 21.12 -20.05 -2.09
C ASN A 37 21.76 -19.45 -3.37
N LYS A 38 22.47 -20.26 -4.17
CA LYS A 38 23.03 -19.84 -5.47
C LYS A 38 23.95 -18.61 -5.38
N GLY A 39 24.73 -18.51 -4.30
CA GLY A 39 25.67 -17.40 -4.09
C GLY A 39 25.05 -16.13 -3.51
N ALA A 40 23.73 -16.06 -3.28
CA ALA A 40 23.04 -14.90 -2.73
C ALA A 40 23.30 -14.66 -1.22
N GLY A 41 24.29 -15.33 -0.64
CA GLY A 41 24.68 -15.24 0.76
C GLY A 41 23.97 -16.23 1.69
N ALA A 42 24.54 -16.38 2.88
CA ALA A 42 24.04 -17.28 3.92
C ALA A 42 23.22 -16.56 5.01
N PHE A 43 23.23 -15.23 5.06
CA PHE A 43 22.56 -14.45 6.10
C PHE A 43 21.36 -13.68 5.56
N PHE A 44 20.34 -13.58 6.39
CA PHE A 44 19.16 -12.77 6.19
C PHE A 44 19.07 -11.71 7.30
N LEU A 45 19.01 -10.44 6.91
CA LEU A 45 18.95 -9.31 7.84
C LEU A 45 17.54 -8.73 7.88
N GLN A 46 16.99 -8.61 9.08
CA GLN A 46 15.63 -8.10 9.27
C GLN A 46 15.59 -6.95 10.27
N LYS A 47 15.03 -5.81 9.86
CA LYS A 47 14.83 -4.67 10.78
C LYS A 47 13.80 -5.02 11.86
N ARG A 48 14.18 -4.80 13.12
CA ARG A 48 13.38 -5.11 14.32
C ARG A 48 13.49 -4.01 15.39
N PRO A 49 12.46 -3.82 16.23
CA PRO A 49 12.53 -2.90 17.36
C PRO A 49 13.32 -3.50 18.52
N GLY A 50 14.27 -2.75 19.04
CA GLY A 50 15.07 -3.06 20.21
C GLY A 50 14.64 -2.29 21.46
N THR A 51 15.59 -2.07 22.37
CA THR A 51 15.36 -1.30 23.60
C THR A 51 14.94 0.13 23.30
N LYS A 52 13.92 0.61 24.02
CA LYS A 52 13.25 1.90 23.80
C LYS A 52 12.78 2.10 22.35
N GLY A 53 12.46 1.01 21.65
CA GLY A 53 11.99 1.03 20.26
C GLY A 53 13.09 1.30 19.21
N LYS A 54 14.36 1.43 19.61
CA LYS A 54 15.48 1.67 18.68
C LYS A 54 15.62 0.51 17.69
N VAL A 55 15.62 0.82 16.40
CA VAL A 55 15.65 -0.21 15.35
C VAL A 55 17.05 -0.79 15.18
N PHE A 56 17.15 -2.12 15.08
CA PHE A 56 18.39 -2.83 14.76
C PHE A 56 18.15 -3.91 13.68
N ASN A 57 19.24 -4.43 13.10
CA ASN A 57 19.18 -5.53 12.14
C ASN A 57 19.33 -6.86 12.88
N LEU A 58 18.24 -7.62 12.99
CA LEU A 58 18.23 -9.00 13.45
C LEU A 58 18.90 -9.89 12.40
N ILE A 59 19.88 -10.69 12.81
CA ILE A 59 20.66 -11.56 11.93
C ILE A 59 20.10 -12.98 12.03
N LYS A 60 19.78 -13.59 10.88
CA LYS A 60 19.39 -15.01 10.78
C LYS A 60 20.17 -15.69 9.66
N PHE A 61 20.18 -17.02 9.66
CA PHE A 61 20.55 -17.73 8.45
C PHE A 61 19.43 -17.62 7.41
N LYS A 62 19.84 -17.46 6.15
CA LYS A 62 18.98 -17.42 4.98
C LYS A 62 18.68 -18.86 4.56
N THR A 63 17.49 -19.34 4.90
CA THR A 63 17.07 -20.72 4.62
C THR A 63 16.32 -20.87 3.29
N MET A 64 16.09 -19.77 2.58
CA MET A 64 15.29 -19.74 1.35
C MET A 64 16.01 -18.97 0.25
N THR A 65 15.85 -19.41 -1.00
CA THR A 65 16.40 -18.74 -2.19
C THR A 65 15.70 -17.41 -2.47
N ASP A 66 16.28 -16.57 -3.32
CA ASP A 66 15.66 -15.32 -3.80
C ASP A 66 14.96 -15.51 -5.16
N GLU A 67 14.56 -16.73 -5.50
CA GLU A 67 13.96 -17.01 -6.79
C GLU A 67 12.64 -16.28 -6.95
N VAL A 68 12.46 -15.70 -8.13
CA VAL A 68 11.31 -14.90 -8.53
C VAL A 68 10.63 -15.50 -9.76
N ASN A 69 9.35 -15.22 -9.93
CA ASN A 69 8.60 -15.51 -11.16
C ASN A 69 8.97 -14.53 -12.29
N GLU A 70 8.37 -14.72 -13.47
CA GLU A 70 8.58 -13.87 -14.66
C GLU A 70 8.24 -12.38 -14.45
N ARG A 71 7.53 -12.05 -13.36
CA ARG A 71 7.14 -10.67 -12.99
C ARG A 71 8.07 -10.06 -11.95
N GLY A 72 9.13 -10.77 -11.55
CA GLY A 72 10.06 -10.34 -10.50
C GLY A 72 9.51 -10.49 -9.08
N GLU A 73 8.42 -11.24 -8.88
CA GLU A 73 7.86 -11.52 -7.55
C GLU A 73 8.45 -12.81 -6.98
N LEU A 74 8.80 -12.84 -5.70
CA LEU A 74 9.36 -14.03 -5.05
C LEU A 74 8.40 -15.23 -5.21
N LEU A 75 8.96 -16.39 -5.57
CA LEU A 75 8.22 -17.64 -5.67
C LEU A 75 7.62 -18.04 -4.30
N PRO A 76 6.59 -18.91 -4.28
CA PRO A 76 6.07 -19.47 -3.03
C PRO A 76 7.16 -20.21 -2.22
N ASP A 77 6.99 -20.25 -0.90
CA ASP A 77 7.97 -20.82 0.04
C ASP A 77 8.39 -22.25 -0.31
N GLU A 78 7.46 -23.07 -0.82
CA GLU A 78 7.69 -24.46 -1.23
C GLU A 78 8.72 -24.60 -2.36
N PHE A 79 8.81 -23.61 -3.25
CA PHE A 79 9.78 -23.59 -4.34
C PHE A 79 11.14 -23.01 -3.91
N ARG A 80 11.15 -22.21 -2.84
CA ARG A 80 12.34 -21.48 -2.38
C ARG A 80 13.07 -22.16 -1.23
N LEU A 81 12.41 -23.07 -0.52
CA LEU A 81 12.97 -23.75 0.64
C LEU A 81 13.90 -24.88 0.18
N THR A 82 15.19 -24.75 0.48
CA THR A 82 16.19 -25.77 0.14
C THR A 82 16.21 -26.89 1.19
N LYS A 83 16.74 -28.08 0.86
CA LYS A 83 16.89 -29.19 1.83
C LYS A 83 17.70 -28.78 3.06
N ILE A 84 18.81 -28.07 2.85
CA ILE A 84 19.65 -27.54 3.94
C ILE A 84 18.86 -26.47 4.72
N GLY A 85 18.15 -25.57 4.03
CA GLY A 85 17.29 -24.57 4.66
C GLY A 85 16.20 -25.18 5.54
N GLN A 86 15.56 -26.25 5.08
CA GLN A 86 14.56 -27.00 5.83
C GLN A 86 15.15 -27.61 7.10
N PHE A 87 16.33 -28.24 7.00
CA PHE A 87 17.05 -28.76 8.17
C PHE A 87 17.38 -27.65 9.18
N VAL A 88 17.97 -26.55 8.72
CA VAL A 88 18.36 -25.41 9.57
C VAL A 88 17.15 -24.79 10.28
N ARG A 89 15.99 -24.70 9.60
CA ARG A 89 14.74 -24.20 10.19
C ARG A 89 14.12 -25.18 11.18
N SER A 90 14.10 -26.48 10.85
CA SER A 90 13.52 -27.53 11.71
C SER A 90 14.29 -27.72 13.03
N THR A 91 15.56 -27.32 13.06
CA THR A 91 16.44 -27.38 14.24
C THR A 91 16.55 -26.03 14.96
N SER A 92 15.89 -24.99 14.46
CA SER A 92 16.02 -23.59 14.93
C SER A 92 17.43 -23.01 14.88
N ILE A 93 18.34 -23.66 14.14
CA ILE A 93 19.71 -23.18 13.92
C ILE A 93 19.69 -21.84 13.17
N ASP A 94 18.62 -21.55 12.42
CA ASP A 94 18.45 -20.28 11.70
C ASP A 94 18.57 -19.04 12.59
N GLU A 95 18.38 -19.20 13.91
CA GLU A 95 18.40 -18.13 14.89
C GLU A 95 19.73 -17.96 15.63
N LEU A 96 20.64 -18.93 15.55
CA LEU A 96 21.95 -18.83 16.21
C LEU A 96 22.78 -17.61 15.78
N PRO A 97 22.71 -17.09 14.54
CA PRO A 97 23.36 -15.83 14.19
C PRO A 97 22.92 -14.62 15.03
N GLN A 98 21.79 -14.68 15.73
CA GLN A 98 21.37 -13.63 16.67
C GLN A 98 22.32 -13.49 17.87
N LEU A 99 23.17 -14.49 18.15
CA LEU A 99 24.22 -14.37 19.17
C LEU A 99 25.20 -13.23 18.84
N PHE A 100 25.43 -12.92 17.56
CA PHE A 100 26.19 -11.74 17.16
C PHE A 100 25.49 -10.43 17.56
N ASN A 101 24.15 -10.38 17.49
CA ASN A 101 23.38 -9.25 18.00
C ASN A 101 23.51 -9.11 19.52
N VAL A 102 23.60 -10.22 20.24
CA VAL A 102 23.86 -10.22 21.69
C VAL A 102 25.26 -9.71 22.00
N LEU A 103 26.28 -10.14 21.26
CA LEU A 103 27.65 -9.61 21.41
C LEU A 103 27.73 -8.12 21.13
N LYS A 104 27.03 -7.62 20.10
CA LYS A 104 26.95 -6.20 19.77
C LYS A 104 26.18 -5.39 20.81
N GLY A 105 25.28 -6.03 21.56
CA GLY A 105 24.45 -5.40 22.59
C GLY A 105 23.07 -4.94 22.09
N ASP A 106 22.73 -5.24 20.83
CA ASP A 106 21.39 -5.01 20.28
C ASP A 106 20.34 -5.92 20.93
N MET A 107 20.76 -7.12 21.37
CA MET A 107 19.93 -8.15 22.01
C MET A 107 20.50 -8.63 23.35
N ALA A 108 19.70 -9.43 24.05
CA ALA A 108 20.08 -10.26 25.19
C ALA A 108 19.80 -11.75 24.87
N LEU A 109 20.33 -12.68 25.66
CA LEU A 109 19.95 -14.08 25.52
C LEU A 109 18.47 -14.27 25.85
N ILE A 110 18.05 -13.69 26.99
CA ILE A 110 16.69 -13.75 27.51
C ILE A 110 16.07 -12.34 27.55
N GLY A 111 14.89 -12.22 26.95
CA GLY A 111 14.12 -10.99 26.85
C GLY A 111 12.87 -11.15 25.99
N PRO A 112 11.97 -10.15 25.95
CA PRO A 112 10.85 -10.16 25.01
C PRO A 112 11.36 -10.30 23.59
N ARG A 113 10.82 -11.26 22.84
CA ARG A 113 11.27 -11.49 21.46
C ARG A 113 10.97 -10.26 20.59
N PRO A 114 11.87 -9.84 19.69
CA PRO A 114 11.59 -8.68 18.85
C PRO A 114 10.49 -8.98 17.82
N LEU A 115 9.37 -8.23 17.89
CA LEU A 115 8.26 -8.34 16.95
C LEU A 115 8.45 -7.47 15.71
N SER A 116 7.52 -7.55 14.76
CA SER A 116 7.56 -6.73 13.53
C SER A 116 7.45 -5.23 13.84
N LEU A 117 8.25 -4.41 13.15
CA LEU A 117 8.17 -2.94 13.24
C LEU A 117 6.77 -2.41 12.93
N LYS A 118 6.01 -3.10 12.08
CA LYS A 118 4.64 -2.74 11.70
C LYS A 118 3.69 -2.72 12.90
N LEU A 119 4.00 -3.43 13.98
CA LEU A 119 3.14 -3.50 15.16
C LEU A 119 3.40 -2.36 16.16
N LEU A 120 4.56 -1.69 16.10
CA LEU A 120 4.90 -0.57 17.00
C LEU A 120 3.79 0.49 17.13
N PRO A 121 3.19 1.02 16.04
CA PRO A 121 2.16 2.07 16.16
C PRO A 121 0.84 1.53 16.72
N LEU A 122 0.70 0.21 16.87
CA LEU A 122 -0.52 -0.42 17.38
C LEU A 122 -0.49 -0.62 18.89
N TYR A 123 0.69 -0.47 19.52
CA TYR A 123 0.88 -0.78 20.93
C TYR A 123 0.20 0.22 21.85
N THR A 124 -0.44 -0.29 22.89
CA THR A 124 -0.84 0.52 24.03
C THR A 124 0.39 0.96 24.84
N LYS A 125 0.23 1.95 25.71
CA LYS A 125 1.31 2.40 26.62
C LYS A 125 1.91 1.23 27.41
N GLU A 126 1.08 0.28 27.83
CA GLU A 126 1.52 -0.91 28.55
C GLU A 126 2.32 -1.86 27.65
N GLN A 127 1.82 -2.13 26.43
CA GLN A 127 2.49 -3.04 25.49
C GLN A 127 3.87 -2.52 25.04
N VAL A 128 4.05 -1.19 24.98
CA VAL A 128 5.35 -0.55 24.67
C VAL A 128 6.41 -0.89 25.72
N ARG A 129 6.04 -1.17 26.98
CA ARG A 129 6.97 -1.49 28.07
C ARG A 129 7.84 -2.72 27.76
N ARG A 130 7.42 -3.61 26.84
CA ARG A 130 8.27 -4.71 26.32
C ARG A 130 9.66 -4.22 25.84
N HIS A 131 9.75 -2.95 25.42
CA HIS A 131 10.98 -2.32 24.96
C HIS A 131 11.83 -1.71 26.10
N ASP A 132 11.44 -1.82 27.37
CA ASP A 132 12.22 -1.32 28.51
C ASP A 132 13.44 -2.20 28.86
N VAL A 133 13.57 -3.34 28.19
CA VAL A 133 14.72 -4.26 28.26
C VAL A 133 15.27 -4.53 26.85
N ARG A 134 16.42 -5.18 26.76
CA ARG A 134 16.93 -5.70 25.48
C ARG A 134 16.07 -6.86 25.00
N PRO A 135 15.71 -6.91 23.71
CA PRO A 135 14.99 -8.05 23.16
C PRO A 135 15.81 -9.33 23.29
N GLY A 136 15.13 -10.46 23.49
CA GLY A 136 15.74 -11.76 23.70
C GLY A 136 15.78 -12.65 22.46
N ILE A 137 16.71 -13.61 22.43
CA ILE A 137 16.63 -14.77 21.54
C ILE A 137 15.48 -15.68 22.00
N SER A 138 15.43 -15.94 23.32
CA SER A 138 14.32 -16.57 24.02
C SER A 138 13.69 -15.62 25.04
N GLY A 139 12.50 -15.93 25.55
CA GLY A 139 11.76 -15.08 26.48
C GLY A 139 10.61 -15.80 27.19
N TRP A 140 10.02 -15.13 28.19
CA TRP A 140 8.93 -15.69 29.00
C TRP A 140 7.72 -16.09 28.16
N ALA A 141 7.31 -15.24 27.20
CA ALA A 141 6.23 -15.57 26.28
C ALA A 141 6.56 -16.76 25.37
N GLN A 142 7.84 -16.96 25.01
CA GLN A 142 8.23 -18.12 24.20
C GLN A 142 8.12 -19.42 24.98
N VAL A 143 8.45 -19.45 26.27
CA VAL A 143 8.42 -20.70 27.05
C VAL A 143 7.01 -21.08 27.56
N ASN A 144 6.07 -20.13 27.58
CA ASN A 144 4.69 -20.35 28.07
C ASN A 144 3.63 -20.44 26.95
N GLY A 145 4.03 -20.62 25.69
CA GLY A 145 3.06 -20.83 24.59
C GLY A 145 3.61 -20.64 23.16
N ARG A 146 4.88 -20.25 23.00
CA ARG A 146 5.59 -20.08 21.71
C ARG A 146 4.76 -19.37 20.62
N ASN A 147 4.34 -20.15 19.61
CA ASN A 147 3.63 -19.69 18.42
C ASN A 147 2.12 -19.74 18.63
N HIS A 148 1.63 -20.54 19.57
CA HIS A 148 0.21 -20.74 19.85
C HIS A 148 -0.38 -19.68 20.80
N ALA A 149 0.47 -18.96 21.55
CA ALA A 149 0.02 -17.90 22.46
C ALA A 149 -0.62 -16.73 21.68
N LYS A 150 -1.81 -16.33 22.14
CA LYS A 150 -2.50 -15.13 21.67
C LYS A 150 -1.64 -13.88 21.87
N TYR A 151 -1.85 -12.83 21.06
CA TYR A 151 -1.09 -11.59 21.20
C TYR A 151 -1.27 -10.96 22.57
N SER A 152 -2.50 -10.89 23.11
CA SER A 152 -2.75 -10.33 24.44
C SER A 152 -1.89 -11.00 25.53
N GLU A 153 -1.87 -12.33 25.52
CA GLU A 153 -1.08 -13.16 26.43
C GLU A 153 0.42 -12.98 26.21
N LYS A 154 0.87 -12.94 24.95
CA LYS A 154 2.27 -12.68 24.59
C LYS A 154 2.73 -11.31 25.13
N PHE A 155 1.93 -10.26 24.96
CA PHE A 155 2.25 -8.94 25.50
C PHE A 155 2.26 -8.93 27.03
N ALA A 156 1.26 -9.56 27.67
CA ALA A 156 1.21 -9.66 29.12
C ALA A 156 2.45 -10.38 29.68
N ASN A 157 2.86 -11.48 29.05
CA ASN A 157 4.06 -12.24 29.40
C ASN A 157 5.35 -11.44 29.17
N ASP A 158 5.42 -10.67 28.09
CA ASP A 158 6.58 -9.82 27.78
C ASP A 158 6.71 -8.68 28.80
N VAL A 159 5.60 -8.05 29.20
CA VAL A 159 5.55 -7.02 30.25
C VAL A 159 5.86 -7.62 31.62
N TRP A 160 5.30 -8.78 31.94
CA TRP A 160 5.62 -9.50 33.18
C TRP A 160 7.12 -9.74 33.31
N TYR A 161 7.79 -10.15 32.23
CA TYR A 161 9.23 -10.34 32.24
C TYR A 161 10.00 -9.02 32.45
N VAL A 162 9.54 -7.91 31.89
CA VAL A 162 10.15 -6.58 32.13
C VAL A 162 10.17 -6.25 33.62
N ASP A 163 9.10 -6.60 34.33
CA ASP A 163 8.92 -6.37 35.76
C ASP A 163 9.67 -7.39 36.64
N HIS A 164 9.86 -8.62 36.15
CA HIS A 164 10.47 -9.73 36.90
C HIS A 164 11.85 -10.15 36.37
N CYS A 165 12.56 -9.24 35.72
CA CYS A 165 13.87 -9.50 35.12
C CYS A 165 14.95 -9.70 36.20
N THR A 166 15.17 -10.96 36.59
CA THR A 166 16.18 -11.39 37.57
C THR A 166 17.01 -12.55 37.03
N PHE A 167 18.16 -12.82 37.65
CA PHE A 167 19.02 -13.96 37.28
C PHE A 167 18.30 -15.30 37.39
N ALA A 168 17.53 -15.50 38.47
CA ALA A 168 16.75 -16.72 38.67
C ALA A 168 15.67 -16.89 37.59
N THR A 169 14.99 -15.81 37.19
CA THR A 169 14.02 -15.82 36.10
C THR A 169 14.68 -16.21 34.77
N ASP A 170 15.85 -15.64 34.45
CA ASP A 170 16.58 -15.97 33.22
C ASP A 170 17.00 -17.43 33.19
N LEU A 171 17.54 -17.96 34.29
CA LEU A 171 17.95 -19.36 34.38
C LEU A 171 16.76 -20.31 34.21
N LYS A 172 15.61 -19.97 34.80
CA LYS A 172 14.35 -20.71 34.61
C LYS A 172 13.93 -20.72 33.13
N ILE A 173 13.97 -19.57 32.45
CA ILE A 173 13.61 -19.48 31.03
C ILE A 173 14.59 -20.28 30.17
N ILE A 174 15.89 -20.24 30.46
CA ILE A 174 16.91 -21.02 29.74
C ILE A 174 16.60 -22.51 29.86
N TRP A 175 16.35 -23.01 31.08
CA TRP A 175 16.02 -24.43 31.30
C TRP A 175 14.74 -24.84 30.55
N MET A 176 13.69 -24.03 30.62
CA MET A 176 12.44 -24.28 29.89
C MET A 176 12.66 -24.23 28.37
N THR A 177 13.50 -23.32 27.87
CA THR A 177 13.83 -23.22 26.45
C THR A 177 14.53 -24.48 25.95
N ILE A 178 15.53 -24.97 26.69
CA ILE A 178 16.25 -26.21 26.35
C ILE A 178 15.27 -27.39 26.33
N ARG A 179 14.43 -27.54 27.36
CA ARG A 179 13.41 -28.59 27.42
C ARG A 179 12.46 -28.52 26.21
N ASN A 180 11.98 -27.34 25.84
CA ASN A 180 11.05 -27.16 24.73
C ASN A 180 11.71 -27.39 23.35
N VAL A 181 13.02 -27.16 23.20
CA VAL A 181 13.76 -27.48 21.96
C VAL A 181 14.00 -28.99 21.86
N LEU A 182 14.42 -29.64 22.95
CA LEU A 182 14.70 -31.07 22.97
C LEU A 182 13.45 -31.92 22.76
N ASN A 183 12.32 -31.54 23.38
CA ASN A 183 11.07 -32.27 23.25
C ASN A 183 10.41 -32.13 21.87
N ARG A 184 10.94 -31.25 21.00
CA ARG A 184 10.30 -30.85 19.74
C ARG A 184 8.81 -30.46 19.86
N SER A 185 8.35 -30.19 21.07
CA SER A 185 7.01 -29.71 21.35
C SER A 185 6.88 -28.35 20.67
N ASP A 186 5.98 -28.29 19.70
CA ASP A 186 5.59 -27.10 18.95
C ASP A 186 6.64 -26.58 17.93
N ILE A 187 7.34 -27.48 17.22
CA ILE A 187 8.06 -27.13 15.98
C ILE A 187 7.03 -26.92 14.86
N GLY A 188 6.29 -25.81 14.94
CA GLY A 188 5.34 -25.42 13.92
C GLY A 188 6.03 -25.10 12.60
N SER A 189 5.48 -25.61 11.49
CA SER A 189 5.67 -25.06 10.15
C SER A 189 5.45 -23.56 10.23
N GLY A 190 6.50 -22.75 10.08
CA GLY A 190 6.44 -21.33 10.38
C GLY A 190 5.50 -20.56 9.46
N ALA A 191 4.23 -20.53 9.83
CA ALA A 191 3.13 -19.67 9.43
C ALA A 191 1.87 -20.29 10.05
N GLU A 192 1.76 -20.31 11.39
CA GLU A 192 0.43 -20.46 11.97
C GLU A 192 -0.42 -19.26 11.56
N ASP A 193 -1.67 -19.54 11.20
CA ASP A 193 -2.56 -18.52 10.66
C ASP A 193 -2.67 -17.37 11.67
N MET A 194 -2.31 -16.16 11.25
CA MET A 194 -2.31 -14.97 12.10
C MET A 194 -3.67 -14.80 12.81
N ASP A 195 -4.73 -15.33 12.22
CA ASP A 195 -6.10 -15.34 12.72
C ASP A 195 -6.37 -16.19 13.96
N THR A 196 -5.54 -17.19 14.26
CA THR A 196 -5.71 -18.02 15.46
C THR A 196 -5.12 -17.36 16.70
N VAL A 197 -4.12 -16.48 16.50
CA VAL A 197 -3.34 -15.86 17.58
C VAL A 197 -3.57 -14.36 17.72
N ASP A 198 -4.15 -13.69 16.72
CA ASP A 198 -4.40 -12.25 16.75
C ASP A 198 -5.75 -11.88 17.37
N ASP A 199 -5.84 -12.04 18.68
CA ASP A 199 -6.99 -11.63 19.49
C ASP A 199 -7.07 -10.12 19.78
N LEU A 200 -6.05 -9.37 19.35
CA LEU A 200 -6.00 -7.90 19.46
C LEU A 200 -6.33 -7.19 18.15
N HIS A 201 -6.69 -7.94 17.11
CA HIS A 201 -7.08 -7.41 15.80
C HIS A 201 -5.98 -6.54 15.15
N PHE A 202 -4.71 -6.87 15.38
CA PHE A 202 -3.59 -6.13 14.81
C PHE A 202 -3.57 -6.20 13.28
N GLY A 203 -3.89 -7.35 12.68
CA GLY A 203 -3.99 -7.50 11.23
C GLY A 203 -5.01 -6.54 10.60
N ILE A 204 -6.14 -6.33 11.27
CA ILE A 204 -7.18 -5.38 10.85
C ILE A 204 -6.59 -3.96 10.84
N ARG A 205 -5.94 -3.58 11.93
CA ARG A 205 -5.31 -2.25 12.07
C ARG A 205 -4.13 -2.06 11.10
N LEU A 206 -3.45 -3.14 10.70
CA LEU A 206 -2.38 -3.12 9.70
C LEU A 206 -2.86 -2.85 8.27
N LEU A 207 -4.14 -3.08 7.94
CA LEU A 207 -4.70 -2.98 6.58
C LEU A 207 -5.65 -1.80 6.38
N LYS A 208 -5.76 -0.94 7.40
CA LYS A 208 -6.74 0.14 7.53
C LYS A 208 -6.55 1.27 6.52
N PHE A 209 -5.31 1.74 6.35
CA PHE A 209 -5.00 2.96 5.56
C PHE A 209 -4.30 2.64 4.24
N GLY A 210 -5.05 2.18 3.23
CA GLY A 210 -4.51 1.88 1.91
C GLY A 210 -5.55 1.96 0.79
N SER A 211 -5.12 1.71 -0.45
CA SER A 211 -5.92 1.91 -1.67
C SER A 211 -6.98 0.85 -1.94
N ASP A 212 -6.98 -0.28 -1.23
CA ASP A 212 -8.02 -1.30 -1.41
C ASP A 212 -9.32 -0.81 -0.77
N TYR A 213 -10.42 -0.95 -1.47
CA TYR A 213 -11.66 -0.29 -1.16
C TYR A 213 -12.67 -1.26 -0.53
N PRO A 214 -13.13 -1.05 0.72
CA PRO A 214 -14.20 -1.87 1.29
C PRO A 214 -15.56 -1.44 0.71
N VAL A 215 -16.55 -2.35 0.73
CA VAL A 215 -17.97 -1.98 0.57
C VAL A 215 -18.38 -1.10 1.73
N ILE A 216 -19.25 -0.14 1.44
CA ILE A 216 -19.82 0.77 2.43
C ILE A 216 -21.29 0.91 2.13
N ASP A 217 -22.09 0.64 3.16
CA ASP A 217 -23.55 0.65 3.05
C ASP A 217 -24.17 1.89 3.72
N ASN A 218 -23.36 2.73 4.38
CA ASN A 218 -23.82 3.90 5.13
C ASN A 218 -23.64 5.24 4.39
N TYR A 219 -23.56 5.23 3.06
CA TYR A 219 -23.58 6.47 2.29
C TYR A 219 -24.98 7.06 2.26
N LYS A 220 -25.07 8.40 2.25
CA LYS A 220 -26.34 9.10 2.11
C LYS A 220 -26.90 8.85 0.71
N LYS A 221 -28.19 8.58 0.60
CA LYS A 221 -28.89 8.49 -0.68
C LYS A 221 -29.45 9.85 -1.08
N GLY A 222 -29.38 10.22 -2.36
CA GLY A 222 -29.79 11.55 -2.81
C GLY A 222 -29.43 11.85 -4.27
N ASN A 223 -28.69 12.93 -4.49
CA ASN A 223 -28.36 13.43 -5.82
C ASN A 223 -27.44 12.45 -6.58
N ALA A 224 -28.06 11.62 -7.44
CA ALA A 224 -27.38 10.59 -8.19
C ALA A 224 -26.50 11.15 -9.32
N ILE A 225 -25.45 10.39 -9.69
CA ILE A 225 -24.55 10.75 -10.79
C ILE A 225 -25.30 10.75 -12.12
N SER A 226 -26.22 9.81 -12.31
CA SER A 226 -27.06 9.72 -13.51
C SER A 226 -27.97 10.93 -13.69
N SER A 227 -28.36 11.60 -12.60
CA SER A 227 -29.12 12.85 -12.68
C SER A 227 -28.26 14.02 -13.17
N ILE A 228 -26.96 14.01 -12.87
CA ILE A 228 -26.00 15.02 -13.36
C ILE A 228 -25.64 14.75 -14.83
N TYR A 229 -25.50 13.48 -15.20
CA TYR A 229 -25.11 13.05 -16.54
C TYR A 229 -26.14 12.09 -17.17
N PRO A 230 -27.34 12.59 -17.52
CA PRO A 230 -28.46 11.75 -17.98
C PRO A 230 -28.22 11.11 -19.35
N ASN A 231 -27.43 11.76 -20.21
CA ASN A 231 -27.16 11.32 -21.58
C ASN A 231 -25.79 10.62 -21.74
N ALA A 232 -25.18 10.20 -20.63
CA ALA A 232 -23.87 9.57 -20.64
C ALA A 232 -23.92 8.06 -20.93
N ASN A 233 -22.86 7.54 -21.55
CA ASN A 233 -22.63 6.10 -21.65
C ASN A 233 -21.86 5.62 -20.42
N TYR A 234 -22.27 4.49 -19.86
CA TYR A 234 -21.66 3.90 -18.67
C TYR A 234 -21.02 2.55 -18.99
N TYR A 235 -19.73 2.44 -18.72
CA TYR A 235 -18.89 1.31 -19.09
C TYR A 235 -18.44 0.52 -17.87
N ALA A 236 -17.94 -0.69 -18.08
CA ALA A 236 -17.26 -1.49 -17.07
C ALA A 236 -15.99 -0.79 -16.52
N CYS A 237 -15.27 -0.01 -17.34
CA CYS A 237 -14.16 0.81 -16.86
C CYS A 237 -13.87 2.01 -17.77
N GLY A 238 -13.24 3.06 -17.22
CA GLY A 238 -12.97 4.30 -17.94
C GLY A 238 -12.14 4.15 -19.22
N ARG A 239 -11.22 3.18 -19.28
CA ARG A 239 -10.41 2.92 -20.49
C ARG A 239 -11.24 2.41 -21.68
N GLN A 240 -12.38 1.76 -21.44
CA GLN A 240 -13.28 1.33 -22.51
C GLN A 240 -13.93 2.53 -23.21
N ALA A 241 -14.23 3.62 -22.49
CA ALA A 241 -14.75 4.84 -23.09
C ALA A 241 -13.76 5.44 -24.11
N ILE A 242 -12.46 5.45 -23.79
CA ILE A 242 -11.41 5.92 -24.71
C ILE A 242 -11.33 5.01 -25.94
N ASN A 243 -11.34 3.69 -25.74
CA ASN A 243 -11.31 2.72 -26.84
C ASN A 243 -12.49 2.92 -27.80
N ASP A 244 -13.69 3.12 -27.26
CA ASP A 244 -14.90 3.28 -28.04
C ASP A 244 -14.92 4.62 -28.82
N LEU A 245 -14.38 5.69 -28.22
CA LEU A 245 -14.16 6.96 -28.93
C LEU A 245 -13.16 6.80 -30.09
N ILE A 246 -12.01 6.17 -29.84
CA ILE A 246 -11.00 5.93 -30.89
C ILE A 246 -11.60 5.06 -32.00
N GLY A 247 -12.32 4.00 -31.65
CA GLY A 247 -13.00 3.13 -32.61
C GLY A 247 -14.07 3.85 -33.43
N LYS A 248 -14.81 4.78 -32.83
CA LYS A 248 -15.86 5.55 -33.54
C LYS A 248 -15.29 6.63 -34.46
N PHE A 249 -14.32 7.40 -33.96
CA PHE A 249 -13.83 8.60 -34.67
C PHE A 249 -12.60 8.34 -35.52
N GLN A 250 -11.92 7.20 -35.34
CA GLN A 250 -10.78 6.76 -36.15
C GLN A 250 -9.67 7.82 -36.24
N TRP A 251 -9.41 8.52 -35.13
CA TRP A 251 -8.31 9.49 -35.05
C TRP A 251 -6.97 8.82 -35.32
N LYS A 252 -6.08 9.55 -36.00
CA LYS A 252 -4.75 9.07 -36.39
C LYS A 252 -3.77 9.14 -35.22
N ARG A 253 -3.90 10.19 -34.40
CA ARG A 253 -2.93 10.53 -33.35
C ARG A 253 -3.61 11.16 -32.15
N ILE A 254 -3.21 10.75 -30.95
CA ILE A 254 -3.68 11.29 -29.67
C ILE A 254 -2.52 11.93 -28.91
N TRP A 255 -2.73 13.18 -28.50
CA TRP A 255 -1.83 13.94 -27.65
C TRP A 255 -2.17 13.69 -26.18
N MET A 256 -1.25 13.05 -25.46
CA MET A 256 -1.40 12.70 -24.05
C MET A 256 -0.48 13.56 -23.17
N PRO A 257 -0.89 13.90 -21.93
CA PRO A 257 0.01 14.56 -20.99
C PRO A 257 1.19 13.64 -20.64
N SER A 258 2.38 14.20 -20.50
CA SER A 258 3.59 13.46 -20.12
C SER A 258 3.47 12.82 -18.73
N TYR A 259 2.69 13.44 -17.84
CA TYR A 259 2.32 12.90 -16.53
C TYR A 259 0.95 12.21 -16.57
N PHE A 260 0.93 10.89 -16.75
CA PHE A 260 -0.31 10.10 -16.77
C PHE A 260 -0.09 8.64 -16.36
N CYS A 261 -1.17 7.88 -16.22
CA CYS A 261 -1.10 6.44 -16.00
C CYS A 261 -0.61 5.70 -17.26
N TYR A 262 0.63 5.19 -17.22
CA TYR A 262 1.22 4.49 -18.36
C TYR A 262 0.56 3.15 -18.68
N ASP A 263 -0.11 2.50 -17.72
CA ASP A 263 -0.92 1.32 -17.99
C ASP A 263 -2.07 1.65 -18.94
N ILE A 264 -2.71 2.82 -18.76
CA ILE A 264 -3.77 3.30 -19.65
C ILE A 264 -3.20 3.73 -21.00
N ILE A 265 -2.05 4.42 -21.03
CA ILE A 265 -1.40 4.77 -22.30
C ILE A 265 -1.03 3.51 -23.10
N ASN A 266 -0.50 2.48 -22.44
CA ASN A 266 -0.16 1.22 -23.09
C ASN A 266 -1.40 0.51 -23.64
N TYR A 267 -2.51 0.55 -22.90
CA TYR A 267 -3.81 0.10 -23.40
C TYR A 267 -4.28 0.92 -24.60
N ILE A 268 -4.15 2.26 -24.59
CA ILE A 268 -4.51 3.11 -25.75
C ILE A 268 -3.67 2.73 -26.98
N LYS A 269 -2.37 2.46 -26.81
CA LYS A 269 -1.49 2.05 -27.92
C LYS A 269 -1.96 0.75 -28.59
N THR A 270 -2.65 -0.14 -27.89
CA THR A 270 -3.15 -1.40 -28.49
C THR A 270 -4.30 -1.17 -29.47
N THR A 271 -4.92 0.01 -29.46
CA THR A 271 -5.95 0.40 -30.45
C THR A 271 -5.37 0.74 -31.82
N GLY A 272 -4.04 0.90 -31.93
CA GLY A 272 -3.36 1.30 -33.16
C GLY A 272 -3.23 2.81 -33.37
N ILE A 273 -3.85 3.64 -32.52
CA ILE A 273 -3.66 5.11 -32.58
C ILE A 273 -2.22 5.49 -32.24
N LYS A 274 -1.65 6.47 -32.97
CA LYS A 274 -0.34 7.02 -32.64
C LYS A 274 -0.43 7.85 -31.36
N VAL A 275 0.30 7.47 -30.31
CA VAL A 275 0.39 8.25 -29.07
C VAL A 275 1.59 9.19 -29.13
N VAL A 276 1.35 10.47 -28.88
CA VAL A 276 2.37 11.52 -28.71
C VAL A 276 2.17 12.24 -27.39
N TYR A 277 3.21 12.88 -26.87
CA TYR A 277 3.19 13.48 -25.54
C TYR A 277 3.37 14.99 -25.60
N TYR A 278 2.65 15.72 -24.75
CA TYR A 278 2.90 17.13 -24.45
C TYR A 278 3.25 17.28 -22.96
N VAL A 279 3.99 18.34 -22.62
CA VAL A 279 4.41 18.57 -21.24
C VAL A 279 3.20 18.95 -20.41
N ASP A 280 2.85 18.11 -19.45
CA ASP A 280 1.84 18.45 -18.47
C ASP A 280 1.98 17.63 -17.20
N TYR A 281 1.77 18.27 -16.05
CA TYR A 281 1.84 17.68 -14.71
C TYR A 281 1.09 18.54 -13.68
N PRO A 282 0.80 18.03 -12.48
CA PRO A 282 0.08 18.80 -11.46
C PRO A 282 0.84 20.08 -11.06
N GLY A 283 0.16 21.22 -11.13
CA GLY A 283 0.76 22.55 -10.90
C GLY A 283 1.36 23.22 -12.14
N ASN A 284 1.41 22.53 -13.28
CA ASN A 284 1.79 23.11 -14.57
C ASN A 284 0.63 23.90 -15.21
N ASP A 285 0.98 24.97 -15.94
CA ASP A 285 0.07 25.62 -16.89
C ASP A 285 0.05 24.85 -18.21
N ASP A 286 -1.02 24.09 -18.42
CA ASP A 286 -1.19 23.27 -19.61
C ASP A 286 -1.53 24.10 -20.85
N GLU A 287 -2.09 25.30 -20.72
CA GLU A 287 -2.45 26.16 -21.86
C GLU A 287 -1.19 26.60 -22.63
N THR A 288 -0.16 27.05 -21.91
CA THR A 288 1.14 27.39 -22.52
C THR A 288 1.78 26.19 -23.21
N SER A 289 1.60 24.99 -22.67
CA SER A 289 2.19 23.76 -23.20
C SER A 289 1.46 23.28 -24.45
N ILE A 290 0.12 23.36 -24.44
CA ILE A 290 -0.76 23.04 -25.58
C ILE A 290 -0.57 24.05 -26.71
N GLY A 291 -0.38 25.34 -26.40
CA GLY A 291 -0.15 26.38 -27.41
C GLY A 291 1.12 26.20 -28.25
N LYS A 292 2.05 25.33 -27.82
CA LYS A 292 3.27 24.96 -28.57
C LYS A 292 3.07 23.77 -29.51
N ILE A 293 1.93 23.08 -29.41
CA ILE A 293 1.64 21.88 -30.21
C ILE A 293 1.28 22.29 -31.64
N GLN A 294 1.91 21.63 -32.61
CA GLN A 294 1.51 21.70 -34.01
C GLN A 294 0.56 20.54 -34.31
N PHE A 295 -0.74 20.83 -34.32
CA PHE A 295 -1.77 19.85 -34.62
C PHE A 295 -1.85 19.54 -36.12
N GLU A 296 -2.17 18.30 -36.44
CA GLU A 296 -2.45 17.82 -37.79
C GLU A 296 -3.90 17.33 -37.92
N GLU A 297 -4.40 17.22 -39.15
CA GLU A 297 -5.71 16.63 -39.39
C GLU A 297 -5.78 15.18 -38.93
N GLY A 298 -6.78 14.87 -38.10
CA GLY A 298 -6.95 13.56 -37.47
C GLY A 298 -6.28 13.43 -36.10
N ASP A 299 -5.74 14.53 -35.56
CA ASP A 299 -5.33 14.61 -34.16
C ASP A 299 -6.53 14.72 -33.20
N VAL A 300 -6.34 14.25 -31.98
CA VAL A 300 -7.20 14.49 -30.81
C VAL A 300 -6.32 14.84 -29.61
N LEU A 301 -6.76 15.77 -28.77
CA LEU A 301 -6.06 16.13 -27.54
C LEU A 301 -6.73 15.49 -26.33
N PHE A 302 -5.93 14.91 -25.43
CA PHE A 302 -6.37 14.38 -24.15
C PHE A 302 -5.88 15.29 -23.02
N ARG A 303 -6.78 15.86 -22.22
CA ARG A 303 -6.45 16.71 -21.05
C ARG A 303 -6.89 16.03 -19.76
N MET A 304 -6.21 16.34 -18.65
CA MET A 304 -6.47 15.70 -17.36
C MET A 304 -6.75 16.72 -16.26
N ASN A 305 -7.80 16.47 -15.47
CA ASN A 305 -8.08 17.16 -14.22
C ASN A 305 -7.33 16.50 -13.05
N PHE A 306 -6.08 16.91 -12.82
CA PHE A 306 -5.23 16.29 -11.81
C PHE A 306 -5.74 16.52 -10.38
N PHE A 307 -6.13 15.42 -9.75
CA PHE A 307 -6.43 15.32 -8.31
C PHE A 307 -7.62 16.16 -7.83
N GLY A 308 -8.38 16.72 -8.78
CA GLY A 308 -9.47 17.66 -8.51
C GLY A 308 -8.98 19.01 -7.97
N PHE A 309 -7.72 19.36 -8.25
CA PHE A 309 -7.07 20.59 -7.79
C PHE A 309 -6.90 21.65 -8.88
N ARG A 310 -7.15 21.29 -10.14
CA ARG A 310 -7.09 22.24 -11.25
C ARG A 310 -8.34 23.10 -11.30
N GLY A 311 -8.15 24.38 -11.61
CA GLY A 311 -9.24 25.26 -12.02
C GLY A 311 -9.76 24.88 -13.42
N VAL A 312 -10.92 25.42 -13.79
CA VAL A 312 -11.52 25.25 -15.12
C VAL A 312 -10.52 25.64 -16.20
N ARG A 313 -10.43 24.83 -17.26
CA ARG A 313 -9.68 25.17 -18.47
C ARG A 313 -10.61 25.28 -19.67
N THR A 314 -10.31 26.20 -20.58
CA THR A 314 -11.06 26.33 -21.83
C THR A 314 -10.37 25.59 -22.97
N ASN A 315 -11.17 25.06 -23.89
CA ASN A 315 -10.74 24.37 -25.10
C ASN A 315 -11.04 25.17 -26.38
N LYS A 316 -11.56 26.41 -26.27
CA LYS A 316 -12.01 27.23 -27.41
C LYS A 316 -10.95 27.52 -28.46
N THR A 317 -9.69 27.62 -28.07
CA THR A 317 -8.56 27.93 -28.96
C THR A 317 -7.89 26.69 -29.55
N ILE A 318 -8.33 25.49 -29.16
CA ILE A 318 -7.71 24.23 -29.57
C ILE A 318 -8.37 23.77 -30.88
N PRO A 319 -7.61 23.61 -31.99
CA PRO A 319 -8.18 23.39 -33.33
C PRO A 319 -8.59 21.93 -33.59
N VAL A 320 -8.47 21.04 -32.61
CA VAL A 320 -8.75 19.60 -32.71
C VAL A 320 -9.75 19.18 -31.63
N PRO A 321 -10.45 18.05 -31.79
CA PRO A 321 -11.31 17.52 -30.73
C PRO A 321 -10.55 17.32 -29.42
N VAL A 322 -11.21 17.63 -28.30
CA VAL A 322 -10.63 17.45 -26.96
C VAL A 322 -11.40 16.41 -26.16
N ILE A 323 -10.66 15.50 -25.52
CA ILE A 323 -11.13 14.57 -24.49
C ILE A 323 -10.60 15.04 -23.14
N GLU A 324 -11.47 15.30 -22.17
CA GLU A 324 -11.06 15.58 -20.78
C GLU A 324 -11.27 14.36 -19.87
N ASP A 325 -10.28 14.05 -19.03
CA ASP A 325 -10.38 13.04 -17.98
C ASP A 325 -10.61 13.67 -16.61
N HIS A 326 -11.77 13.34 -16.06
CA HIS A 326 -12.33 13.81 -14.79
C HIS A 326 -12.43 12.67 -13.76
N SER A 327 -11.58 11.65 -13.89
CA SER A 327 -11.53 10.50 -12.96
C SER A 327 -11.26 10.88 -11.50
N HIS A 328 -10.63 12.04 -11.26
CA HIS A 328 -10.27 12.52 -9.93
C HIS A 328 -11.29 13.51 -9.34
N ASP A 329 -12.16 14.08 -10.18
CA ASP A 329 -13.21 15.01 -9.81
C ASP A 329 -14.35 14.95 -10.84
N LEU A 330 -15.47 14.37 -10.44
CA LEU A 330 -16.63 14.14 -11.30
C LEU A 330 -17.65 15.27 -11.31
N VAL A 331 -17.66 16.14 -10.30
CA VAL A 331 -18.76 17.07 -10.06
C VAL A 331 -18.28 18.46 -9.66
N GLY A 332 -16.98 18.73 -9.72
CA GLY A 332 -16.44 20.05 -9.46
C GLY A 332 -16.77 21.04 -10.56
N GLU A 333 -16.22 22.25 -10.42
CA GLU A 333 -16.49 23.36 -11.32
C GLU A 333 -16.08 23.05 -12.78
N TRP A 334 -14.94 22.39 -12.99
CA TRP A 334 -14.44 22.08 -14.33
C TRP A 334 -15.32 21.06 -15.08
N PRO A 335 -15.61 19.85 -14.58
CA PRO A 335 -16.45 18.90 -15.33
C PRO A 335 -17.86 19.45 -15.64
N GLN A 336 -18.43 20.28 -14.75
CA GLN A 336 -19.75 20.89 -14.96
C GLN A 336 -19.75 22.04 -15.99
N ASN A 337 -18.63 22.76 -16.14
CA ASN A 337 -18.49 23.89 -17.07
C ASN A 337 -17.56 23.58 -18.25
N SER A 338 -17.27 22.30 -18.49
CA SER A 338 -16.36 21.87 -19.55
C SER A 338 -16.87 22.27 -20.93
N ASP A 339 -15.97 22.75 -21.78
CA ASP A 339 -16.21 23.02 -23.19
C ASP A 339 -15.49 22.01 -24.11
N ALA A 340 -15.17 20.82 -23.58
CA ALA A 340 -14.57 19.73 -24.35
C ALA A 340 -15.58 19.04 -25.29
N ASP A 341 -15.07 18.34 -26.30
CA ASP A 341 -15.89 17.53 -27.19
C ASP A 341 -16.37 16.25 -26.48
N PHE A 342 -15.52 15.65 -25.66
CA PHE A 342 -15.85 14.49 -24.84
C PHE A 342 -15.21 14.60 -23.46
N CYS A 343 -15.88 14.03 -22.48
CA CYS A 343 -15.37 13.90 -21.12
C CYS A 343 -15.52 12.45 -20.67
N ILE A 344 -14.51 11.96 -19.94
CA ILE A 344 -14.50 10.61 -19.39
C ILE A 344 -14.16 10.62 -17.90
N ALA A 345 -14.51 9.54 -17.21
CA ALA A 345 -13.99 9.28 -15.87
C ALA A 345 -14.04 7.80 -15.50
N SER A 346 -13.09 7.35 -14.68
CA SER A 346 -13.09 6.06 -14.03
C SER A 346 -13.81 6.13 -12.68
N LEU A 347 -15.11 5.84 -12.67
CA LEU A 347 -15.98 5.94 -11.50
C LEU A 347 -15.45 5.20 -10.25
N ARG A 348 -14.91 3.98 -10.42
CA ARG A 348 -14.35 3.17 -9.31
C ARG A 348 -13.17 3.79 -8.56
N LYS A 349 -12.55 4.85 -9.09
CA LYS A 349 -11.39 5.51 -8.45
C LYS A 349 -11.83 6.39 -7.29
N THR A 350 -13.06 6.90 -7.33
CA THR A 350 -13.59 7.82 -6.33
C THR A 350 -14.87 7.32 -5.65
N LEU A 351 -15.59 6.37 -6.24
CA LEU A 351 -16.86 5.88 -5.73
C LEU A 351 -16.72 4.48 -5.10
N PRO A 352 -17.63 4.11 -4.17
CA PRO A 352 -17.60 2.81 -3.51
C PRO A 352 -18.21 1.69 -4.38
N ILE A 353 -17.75 1.58 -5.62
CA ILE A 353 -18.21 0.57 -6.61
C ILE A 353 -17.05 -0.32 -7.06
N SER A 354 -17.34 -1.54 -7.50
CA SER A 354 -16.33 -2.53 -7.92
C SER A 354 -15.67 -2.19 -9.26
N GLU A 355 -16.44 -1.62 -10.17
CA GLU A 355 -16.05 -1.26 -11.52
C GLU A 355 -16.93 -0.12 -12.03
N GLY A 356 -16.53 0.53 -13.11
CA GLY A 356 -17.28 1.64 -13.68
C GLY A 356 -16.42 2.64 -14.43
N GLY A 357 -16.95 3.10 -15.56
CA GLY A 357 -16.49 4.23 -16.34
C GLY A 357 -17.69 5.01 -16.87
N ILE A 358 -17.48 6.28 -17.21
CA ILE A 358 -18.51 7.14 -17.79
C ILE A 358 -17.91 7.91 -18.97
N LEU A 359 -18.73 8.18 -19.98
CA LEU A 359 -18.46 9.04 -21.13
C LEU A 359 -19.63 9.98 -21.35
N TRP A 360 -19.38 11.28 -21.43
CA TRP A 360 -20.36 12.28 -21.82
C TRP A 360 -19.77 13.30 -22.79
N SER A 361 -20.61 14.15 -23.36
CA SER A 361 -20.19 15.22 -24.26
C SER A 361 -20.82 16.54 -23.82
N PRO A 362 -20.04 17.49 -23.30
CA PRO A 362 -20.54 18.84 -23.01
C PRO A 362 -21.09 19.57 -24.25
N LYS A 363 -20.49 19.33 -25.43
CA LYS A 363 -20.95 19.86 -26.72
C LYS A 363 -22.11 19.07 -27.37
N GLU A 364 -22.76 18.18 -26.64
CA GLU A 364 -23.85 17.32 -27.15
C GLU A 364 -23.52 16.53 -28.44
N LYS A 365 -22.24 16.21 -28.66
CA LYS A 365 -21.77 15.34 -29.75
C LYS A 365 -22.36 13.94 -29.60
N LYS A 366 -22.63 13.31 -30.75
CA LYS A 366 -23.12 11.93 -30.79
C LYS A 366 -22.08 10.97 -30.19
N LEU A 367 -22.40 10.38 -29.04
CA LEU A 367 -21.59 9.36 -28.39
C LEU A 367 -21.53 8.05 -29.20
N PRO A 368 -20.58 7.15 -28.93
CA PRO A 368 -20.65 5.75 -29.36
C PRO A 368 -21.97 5.07 -28.96
N LEU A 369 -22.25 3.91 -29.56
CA LEU A 369 -23.43 3.13 -29.20
C LEU A 369 -23.34 2.76 -27.72
N PHE A 370 -24.48 2.82 -27.02
CA PHE A 370 -24.51 2.44 -25.62
C PHE A 370 -24.03 0.98 -25.48
N PRO A 371 -23.04 0.71 -24.61
CA PRO A 371 -22.44 -0.61 -24.53
C PRO A 371 -23.46 -1.63 -24.01
N LYS A 372 -23.38 -2.87 -24.52
CA LYS A 372 -24.22 -3.98 -24.03
C LYS A 372 -23.62 -4.58 -22.77
N GLU A 373 -24.46 -5.21 -21.96
CA GLU A 373 -24.02 -6.01 -20.83
C GLU A 373 -23.28 -7.27 -21.32
N THR A 374 -22.27 -7.71 -20.56
CA THR A 374 -21.46 -8.89 -20.88
C THR A 374 -21.28 -9.76 -19.64
N GLU A 375 -21.24 -11.07 -19.82
CA GLU A 375 -21.07 -12.03 -18.72
C GLU A 375 -19.71 -11.89 -18.05
N GLU A 376 -18.66 -11.60 -18.82
CA GLU A 376 -17.30 -11.41 -18.35
C GLU A 376 -17.19 -10.22 -17.39
N ASN A 377 -17.86 -9.11 -17.71
CA ASN A 377 -17.91 -7.97 -16.80
C ASN A 377 -18.68 -8.30 -15.52
N ASN A 378 -19.84 -8.96 -15.62
CA ASN A 378 -20.64 -9.33 -14.45
C ASN A 378 -19.85 -10.24 -13.50
N LYS A 379 -19.11 -11.21 -14.04
CA LYS A 379 -18.23 -12.08 -13.26
C LYS A 379 -17.09 -11.29 -12.60
N LEU A 380 -16.48 -10.35 -13.31
CA LEU A 380 -15.44 -9.49 -12.75
C LEU A 380 -15.97 -8.63 -11.61
N ALA A 381 -17.12 -7.99 -11.82
CA ALA A 381 -17.83 -7.16 -10.86
C ALA A 381 -18.15 -7.94 -9.58
N ASP A 382 -18.72 -9.14 -9.70
CA ASP A 382 -19.06 -10.02 -8.58
C ASP A 382 -17.82 -10.42 -7.76
N ILE A 383 -16.73 -10.83 -8.41
CA ILE A 383 -15.48 -11.18 -7.70
C ILE A 383 -14.96 -9.97 -6.92
N ARG A 384 -14.95 -8.79 -7.55
CA ARG A 384 -14.52 -7.55 -6.89
C ARG A 384 -15.42 -7.17 -5.74
N TYR A 385 -16.72 -7.16 -5.94
CA TYR A 385 -17.69 -6.81 -4.91
C TYR A 385 -17.52 -7.73 -3.70
N LYS A 386 -17.41 -9.05 -3.90
CA LYS A 386 -17.09 -10.01 -2.84
C LYS A 386 -15.77 -9.71 -2.14
N ALA A 387 -14.73 -9.31 -2.87
CA ALA A 387 -13.45 -8.91 -2.27
C ALA A 387 -13.60 -7.64 -1.40
N MET A 388 -14.36 -6.65 -1.88
CA MET A 388 -14.68 -5.43 -1.14
C MET A 388 -15.51 -5.72 0.12
N THR A 389 -16.52 -6.60 0.06
CA THR A 389 -17.35 -7.03 1.21
C THR A 389 -16.52 -7.78 2.24
N ARG A 390 -15.66 -8.71 1.78
CA ARG A 390 -14.72 -9.42 2.64
C ARG A 390 -13.77 -8.45 3.36
N LYS A 391 -13.29 -7.42 2.67
CA LYS A 391 -12.47 -6.37 3.30
C LYS A 391 -13.29 -5.61 4.36
N ALA A 392 -14.54 -5.25 4.08
CA ALA A 392 -15.40 -4.58 5.06
C ALA A 392 -15.64 -5.44 6.31
N GLY A 393 -16.00 -6.72 6.14
CA GLY A 393 -16.18 -7.67 7.23
C GLY A 393 -14.88 -7.96 8.00
N TYR A 394 -13.73 -7.91 7.33
CA TYR A 394 -12.45 -7.96 8.00
C TYR A 394 -12.22 -6.70 8.86
N LEU A 395 -12.44 -5.51 8.30
CA LEU A 395 -12.22 -4.25 9.01
C LEU A 395 -13.12 -4.06 10.24
N ASN A 396 -14.33 -4.63 10.25
CA ASN A 396 -15.25 -4.59 11.38
C ASN A 396 -15.12 -5.79 12.34
N GLY A 397 -14.17 -6.70 12.08
CA GLY A 397 -13.91 -7.87 12.93
C GLY A 397 -14.91 -9.02 12.79
N SER A 398 -15.86 -8.95 11.85
CA SER A 398 -16.88 -10.00 11.65
C SER A 398 -16.39 -11.20 10.84
N ILE A 399 -15.31 -11.04 10.05
CA ILE A 399 -14.76 -12.09 9.17
C ILE A 399 -13.26 -12.30 9.46
N LYS A 400 -12.85 -13.57 9.67
CA LYS A 400 -11.43 -13.97 9.73
C LYS A 400 -10.82 -14.01 8.31
N LYS A 401 -9.51 -13.74 8.20
CA LYS A 401 -8.73 -13.33 7.01
C LYS A 401 -9.30 -13.76 5.66
N PRO A 402 -9.58 -12.79 4.79
CA PRO A 402 -9.96 -13.09 3.42
C PRO A 402 -8.78 -12.99 2.43
N ARG A 403 -8.80 -13.84 1.38
CA ARG A 403 -7.97 -13.74 0.15
C ARG A 403 -8.25 -12.49 -0.71
N PHE A 404 -8.93 -11.47 -0.18
CA PHE A 404 -9.49 -10.34 -0.93
C PHE A 404 -8.45 -9.58 -1.77
N ARG A 405 -7.21 -9.42 -1.28
CA ARG A 405 -6.18 -8.70 -2.02
C ARG A 405 -5.80 -9.41 -3.31
N GLN A 406 -5.77 -10.75 -3.29
CA GLN A 406 -5.48 -11.55 -4.47
C GLN A 406 -6.61 -11.40 -5.49
N ASP A 407 -7.86 -11.48 -5.03
CA ASP A 407 -9.05 -11.26 -5.87
C ASP A 407 -9.03 -9.86 -6.53
N MET A 408 -8.66 -8.82 -5.79
CA MET A 408 -8.52 -7.45 -6.33
C MET A 408 -7.43 -7.35 -7.39
N LEU A 409 -6.27 -7.99 -7.18
CA LEU A 409 -5.18 -8.02 -8.15
C LEU A 409 -5.53 -8.81 -9.41
N ASP A 410 -6.21 -9.95 -9.26
CA ASP A 410 -6.58 -10.80 -10.39
C ASP A 410 -7.67 -10.14 -11.24
N THR A 411 -8.65 -9.50 -10.61
CA THR A 411 -9.67 -8.74 -11.34
C THR A 411 -9.11 -7.49 -12.04
N GLU A 412 -8.05 -6.86 -11.52
CA GLU A 412 -7.36 -5.77 -12.26
C GLU A 412 -6.72 -6.29 -13.55
N LYS A 413 -6.15 -7.50 -13.56
CA LYS A 413 -5.62 -8.15 -14.78
C LYS A 413 -6.72 -8.57 -15.76
N MET A 414 -7.93 -8.85 -15.24
CA MET A 414 -9.08 -9.20 -16.09
C MET A 414 -9.62 -7.99 -16.86
N LEU A 415 -9.54 -6.77 -16.31
CA LEU A 415 -10.09 -5.56 -16.94
C LEU A 415 -9.54 -5.28 -18.34
N ASP A 416 -8.30 -5.67 -18.63
CA ASP A 416 -7.69 -5.48 -19.96
C ASP A 416 -8.18 -6.49 -21.00
N LYS A 417 -8.88 -7.54 -20.57
CA LYS A 417 -9.27 -8.67 -21.43
C LYS A 417 -10.78 -8.75 -21.68
N ILE A 418 -11.58 -8.03 -20.89
CA ILE A 418 -13.03 -8.05 -21.06
C ILE A 418 -13.44 -7.23 -22.30
N PRO A 419 -14.46 -7.67 -23.05
CA PRO A 419 -15.04 -6.86 -24.12
C PRO A 419 -15.60 -5.54 -23.57
N ILE A 420 -15.81 -4.56 -24.47
CA ILE A 420 -16.53 -3.33 -24.12
C ILE A 420 -17.89 -3.72 -23.55
N SER A 421 -18.17 -3.28 -22.33
CA SER A 421 -19.35 -3.70 -21.58
C SER A 421 -19.97 -2.52 -20.85
N LYS A 422 -21.29 -2.56 -20.69
CA LYS A 422 -22.00 -1.74 -19.71
C LYS A 422 -21.46 -2.05 -18.30
N ILE A 423 -21.49 -1.04 -17.42
CA ILE A 423 -21.33 -1.21 -15.96
C ILE A 423 -22.31 -2.27 -15.41
N SER A 424 -21.93 -3.02 -14.37
CA SER A 424 -22.82 -4.03 -13.77
C SER A 424 -24.03 -3.39 -13.10
N ASN A 425 -25.11 -4.16 -12.91
CA ASN A 425 -26.32 -3.66 -12.25
C ASN A 425 -26.08 -3.26 -10.78
N ASP A 426 -25.22 -3.96 -10.05
CA ASP A 426 -24.91 -3.62 -8.65
C ASP A 426 -24.21 -2.26 -8.55
N SER A 427 -23.15 -2.06 -9.36
CA SER A 427 -22.46 -0.77 -9.44
C SER A 427 -23.40 0.34 -9.96
N TRP A 428 -24.28 0.04 -10.91
CA TRP A 428 -25.29 0.95 -11.43
C TRP A 428 -26.27 1.42 -10.35
N ASN A 429 -26.76 0.50 -9.52
CA ASN A 429 -27.66 0.83 -8.42
C ASN A 429 -27.00 1.77 -7.42
N ILE A 430 -25.74 1.53 -7.06
CA ILE A 430 -25.00 2.40 -6.14
C ILE A 430 -24.87 3.83 -6.69
N ILE A 431 -24.45 4.00 -7.96
CA ILE A 431 -24.30 5.34 -8.54
C ILE A 431 -25.63 6.08 -8.76
N ASN A 432 -26.74 5.36 -8.80
CA ASN A 432 -28.10 5.91 -8.90
C ASN A 432 -28.73 6.25 -7.56
N GLU A 433 -28.13 5.80 -6.45
CA GLU A 433 -28.66 6.08 -5.13
C GLU A 433 -27.78 7.06 -4.35
N ILE A 434 -26.45 6.98 -4.49
CA ILE A 434 -25.51 7.76 -3.70
C ILE A 434 -25.70 9.27 -3.92
N ASP A 435 -25.79 10.02 -2.83
CA ASP A 435 -25.73 11.48 -2.84
C ASP A 435 -24.29 11.90 -3.13
N ILE A 436 -24.02 12.23 -4.40
CA ILE A 436 -22.68 12.55 -4.86
C ILE A 436 -22.12 13.83 -4.22
N GLN A 437 -22.99 14.79 -3.90
CA GLN A 437 -22.56 16.03 -3.27
C GLN A 437 -22.07 15.77 -1.85
N GLU A 438 -22.87 15.05 -1.05
CA GLU A 438 -22.44 14.65 0.31
C GLU A 438 -21.15 13.81 0.28
N TRP A 439 -21.00 12.95 -0.74
CA TRP A 439 -19.78 12.14 -0.89
C TRP A 439 -18.52 13.02 -1.07
N TYR A 440 -18.59 14.03 -1.92
CA TYR A 440 -17.48 14.97 -2.13
C TYR A 440 -17.30 15.93 -0.96
N ASP A 441 -18.37 16.40 -0.31
CA ASP A 441 -18.29 17.20 0.92
C ASP A 441 -17.55 16.44 2.02
N ARG A 442 -17.81 15.15 2.18
CA ARG A 442 -17.07 14.29 3.11
C ARG A 442 -15.60 14.18 2.75
N LYS A 443 -15.26 13.97 1.46
CA LYS A 443 -13.85 13.97 1.00
C LYS A 443 -13.16 15.31 1.31
N HIS A 444 -13.87 16.41 1.12
CA HIS A 444 -13.36 17.76 1.39
C HIS A 444 -13.11 17.97 2.90
N ARG A 445 -14.05 17.58 3.77
CA ARG A 445 -13.85 17.57 5.24
C ARG A 445 -12.63 16.74 5.64
N ASN A 446 -12.48 15.55 5.07
CA ASN A 446 -11.36 14.65 5.34
C ASN A 446 -10.02 15.25 4.93
N TRP A 447 -9.96 15.90 3.77
CA TRP A 447 -8.75 16.58 3.31
C TRP A 447 -8.39 17.78 4.19
N ASN A 448 -9.37 18.61 4.59
CA ASN A 448 -9.15 19.77 5.46
C ASN A 448 -8.57 19.39 6.83
N LEU A 449 -8.91 18.22 7.38
CA LEU A 449 -8.31 17.74 8.63
C LEU A 449 -6.81 17.42 8.49
N LEU A 450 -6.36 17.11 7.28
CA LEU A 450 -5.01 16.61 6.99
C LEU A 450 -4.09 17.66 6.32
N GLN A 451 -4.63 18.73 5.75
CA GLN A 451 -3.85 19.69 4.94
C GLN A 451 -2.74 20.41 5.72
N ASP A 452 -2.90 20.57 7.03
CA ASP A 452 -1.94 21.29 7.88
C ASP A 452 -0.71 20.43 8.25
N ILE A 453 -0.67 19.17 7.81
CA ILE A 453 0.43 18.25 8.08
C ILE A 453 1.59 18.54 7.11
N THR A 454 2.29 19.65 7.37
CA THR A 454 3.40 20.15 6.56
C THR A 454 4.63 20.45 7.42
N ASN A 455 5.81 20.40 6.82
CA ASN A 455 7.04 20.92 7.39
C ASN A 455 8.06 21.28 6.28
N GLU A 456 9.30 21.58 6.65
CA GLU A 456 10.37 21.91 5.71
C GLU A 456 10.66 20.81 4.67
N ASP A 457 10.44 19.53 4.98
CA ASP A 457 10.77 18.37 4.14
C ASP A 457 9.56 17.79 3.41
N VAL A 458 8.35 18.11 3.87
CA VAL A 458 7.08 17.60 3.36
C VAL A 458 6.12 18.76 3.18
N LYS A 459 5.82 19.10 1.92
CA LYS A 459 4.78 20.07 1.56
C LYS A 459 3.52 19.34 1.08
N ILE A 460 2.37 19.98 1.22
CA ILE A 460 1.12 19.51 0.61
C ILE A 460 0.91 20.24 -0.72
N LEU A 461 0.60 19.50 -1.79
CA LEU A 461 0.15 20.11 -3.05
C LEU A 461 -1.16 20.86 -2.80
N GLN A 462 -1.16 22.15 -3.11
CA GLN A 462 -2.32 23.02 -2.91
C GLN A 462 -3.20 23.07 -4.18
N PRO A 463 -4.51 23.25 -4.03
CA PRO A 463 -5.41 23.50 -5.16
C PRO A 463 -5.14 24.87 -5.79
N GLU A 464 -5.45 25.01 -7.08
CA GLU A 464 -5.32 26.28 -7.82
C GLU A 464 -6.41 27.30 -7.44
N LYS A 465 -7.51 26.83 -6.82
CA LYS A 465 -8.71 27.60 -6.48
C LYS A 465 -9.23 27.18 -5.10
N ASN A 466 -10.09 28.03 -4.52
CA ASN A 466 -10.74 27.75 -3.23
C ASN A 466 -11.87 26.70 -3.35
N THR A 467 -12.52 26.62 -4.50
CA THR A 467 -13.53 25.61 -4.84
C THR A 467 -12.86 24.43 -5.53
N PHE A 468 -12.81 23.28 -4.85
CA PHE A 468 -12.14 22.07 -5.36
C PHE A 468 -12.64 20.79 -4.70
N ASN A 469 -12.42 19.67 -5.38
CA ASN A 469 -12.88 18.34 -4.97
C ASN A 469 -11.69 17.40 -4.80
N PRO A 470 -11.14 17.24 -3.58
CA PRO A 470 -9.88 16.53 -3.39
C PRO A 470 -10.01 15.05 -3.75
N PHE A 471 -9.11 14.55 -4.60
CA PHE A 471 -8.96 13.10 -4.81
C PHE A 471 -8.17 12.42 -3.69
N SER A 472 -7.10 13.07 -3.23
CA SER A 472 -6.17 12.55 -2.23
C SER A 472 -5.33 13.67 -1.61
N LEU A 473 -4.74 13.43 -0.45
CA LEU A 473 -3.66 14.28 0.08
C LEU A 473 -2.37 13.95 -0.66
N VAL A 474 -1.84 14.91 -1.41
CA VAL A 474 -0.59 14.75 -2.16
C VAL A 474 0.55 15.40 -1.38
N LEU A 475 1.44 14.56 -0.85
CA LEU A 475 2.69 14.96 -0.20
C LEU A 475 3.77 15.18 -1.27
N LEU A 476 4.45 16.31 -1.21
CA LEU A 476 5.57 16.69 -2.05
C LEU A 476 6.84 16.79 -1.22
N PHE A 477 7.89 16.12 -1.68
CA PHE A 477 9.19 16.05 -1.02
C PHE A 477 10.25 16.82 -1.81
N LYS A 478 11.37 17.14 -1.16
CA LYS A 478 12.52 17.79 -1.81
C LYS A 478 13.22 16.90 -2.84
N SER A 479 13.23 15.59 -2.63
CA SER A 479 13.89 14.62 -3.52
C SER A 479 13.24 13.24 -3.46
N LYS A 480 13.60 12.39 -4.42
CA LYS A 480 13.17 10.98 -4.49
C LYS A 480 13.61 10.19 -3.26
N GLU A 481 14.81 10.44 -2.75
CA GLU A 481 15.40 9.73 -1.61
C GLU A 481 14.61 10.02 -0.33
N VAL A 482 14.25 11.29 -0.11
CA VAL A 482 13.41 11.71 1.03
C VAL A 482 12.02 11.08 0.92
N ARG A 483 11.43 11.11 -0.30
CA ARG A 483 10.14 10.47 -0.60
C ARG A 483 10.17 8.97 -0.31
N ASP A 484 11.19 8.25 -0.78
CA ASP A 484 11.35 6.80 -0.61
C ASP A 484 11.55 6.44 0.87
N LYS A 485 12.32 7.23 1.61
CA LYS A 485 12.48 7.08 3.07
C LYS A 485 11.16 7.30 3.81
N MET A 486 10.41 8.35 3.44
CA MET A 486 9.09 8.61 4.04
C MET A 486 8.10 7.48 3.74
N ARG A 487 8.07 6.98 2.50
CA ARG A 487 7.24 5.85 2.11
C ARG A 487 7.58 4.58 2.90
N ASP A 488 8.87 4.28 3.12
CA ASP A 488 9.30 3.17 3.98
C ASP A 488 8.78 3.33 5.42
N ILE A 489 8.89 4.53 6.00
CA ILE A 489 8.38 4.82 7.34
C ILE A 489 6.86 4.67 7.40
N LEU A 490 6.12 5.26 6.47
CA LEU A 490 4.67 5.17 6.40
C LEU A 490 4.21 3.71 6.33
N ILE A 491 4.79 2.90 5.44
CA ILE A 491 4.38 1.50 5.23
C ILE A 491 4.83 0.61 6.38
N ASN A 492 6.11 0.68 6.75
CA ASN A 492 6.73 -0.32 7.64
C ASN A 492 6.68 0.07 9.12
N ARG A 493 6.44 1.35 9.45
CA ARG A 493 6.36 1.84 10.83
C ARG A 493 5.02 2.46 11.20
N GLN A 494 4.24 2.94 10.24
CA GLN A 494 2.95 3.60 10.51
C GLN A 494 1.75 2.93 9.84
N THR A 495 1.98 1.86 9.07
CA THR A 495 0.95 1.04 8.41
C THR A 495 -0.02 1.87 7.57
N VAL A 496 0.52 2.92 6.95
CA VAL A 496 -0.13 3.77 5.94
C VAL A 496 0.49 3.41 4.60
N PHE A 497 -0.33 3.12 3.60
CA PHE A 497 0.09 2.65 2.28
C PHE A 497 -0.15 3.73 1.23
N PRO A 498 0.75 4.73 1.11
CA PRO A 498 0.65 5.75 0.09
C PRO A 498 0.93 5.17 -1.31
N ALA A 499 0.30 5.77 -2.32
CA ALA A 499 0.51 5.47 -3.72
C ALA A 499 1.47 6.49 -4.37
N ILE A 500 2.10 6.09 -5.48
CA ILE A 500 2.78 7.00 -6.40
C ILE A 500 1.88 7.07 -7.64
N LEU A 501 1.34 8.25 -7.93
CA LEU A 501 0.35 8.47 -8.99
C LEU A 501 0.87 9.55 -9.95
N TRP A 502 1.80 9.25 -10.85
CA TRP A 502 2.17 7.90 -11.32
C TRP A 502 3.68 7.71 -11.46
N LYS A 503 4.10 6.47 -11.71
CA LYS A 503 5.47 6.19 -12.17
C LYS A 503 5.57 6.62 -13.64
N ILE A 504 6.49 7.54 -13.92
CA ILE A 504 6.72 8.08 -15.26
C ILE A 504 8.04 7.51 -15.79
N PRO A 505 8.12 7.00 -17.04
CA PRO A 505 9.36 6.51 -17.62
C PRO A 505 10.45 7.58 -17.66
N GLU A 506 11.70 7.21 -17.39
CA GLU A 506 12.84 8.16 -17.33
C GLU A 506 13.11 8.90 -18.65
N MET A 507 12.72 8.30 -19.78
CA MET A 507 12.83 8.90 -21.11
C MET A 507 11.81 10.02 -21.40
N GLN A 508 10.89 10.30 -20.48
CA GLN A 508 9.88 11.34 -20.63
C GLN A 508 10.40 12.71 -20.19
N ASN A 509 9.56 13.73 -20.35
CA ASN A 509 9.86 15.08 -19.91
C ASN A 509 10.37 15.11 -18.45
N SER A 510 11.49 15.79 -18.24
CA SER A 510 12.22 15.81 -16.96
C SER A 510 11.41 16.39 -15.81
N GLU A 511 10.54 17.37 -16.06
CA GLU A 511 9.72 17.99 -15.01
C GLU A 511 8.60 17.04 -14.55
N SER A 512 7.99 16.30 -15.48
CA SER A 512 7.01 15.26 -15.16
C SER A 512 7.64 14.11 -14.38
N VAL A 513 8.84 13.68 -14.76
CA VAL A 513 9.62 12.66 -14.05
C VAL A 513 10.01 13.15 -12.65
N ASP A 514 10.45 14.41 -12.53
CA ASP A 514 10.79 15.01 -11.24
C ASP A 514 9.58 15.07 -10.30
N PHE A 515 8.43 15.56 -10.77
CA PHE A 515 7.19 15.57 -9.97
C PHE A 515 6.82 14.16 -9.48
N ALA A 516 6.83 13.16 -10.38
CA ALA A 516 6.54 11.76 -10.04
C ALA A 516 7.47 11.18 -8.97
N ASN A 517 8.75 11.55 -9.03
CA ASN A 517 9.77 11.10 -8.09
C ASN A 517 9.61 11.72 -6.70
N ARG A 518 9.04 12.92 -6.62
CA ARG A 518 8.88 13.68 -5.38
C ARG A 518 7.50 13.60 -4.76
N MET A 519 6.55 12.85 -5.32
CA MET A 519 5.18 12.79 -4.81
C MET A 519 4.83 11.48 -4.08
N LEU A 520 3.96 11.57 -3.07
CA LEU A 520 3.16 10.48 -2.52
C LEU A 520 1.71 10.90 -2.38
N SER A 521 0.78 10.06 -2.80
CA SER A 521 -0.66 10.24 -2.62
C SER A 521 -1.15 9.37 -1.46
N ILE A 522 -1.81 10.00 -0.49
CA ILE A 522 -2.54 9.33 0.59
C ILE A 522 -4.03 9.54 0.32
N HIS A 523 -4.79 8.47 0.18
CA HIS A 523 -6.22 8.56 -0.06
C HIS A 523 -6.93 9.22 1.13
N CYS A 524 -7.69 10.28 0.85
CA CYS A 524 -8.56 10.98 1.82
C CYS A 524 -10.02 10.71 1.48
N ASP A 525 -10.31 9.44 1.24
CA ASP A 525 -11.58 9.03 0.66
C ASP A 525 -12.76 9.29 1.60
N GLY A 526 -13.97 9.41 1.06
CA GLY A 526 -15.23 9.61 1.79
C GLY A 526 -15.68 8.39 2.60
N ARG A 527 -14.73 7.52 2.94
CA ARG A 527 -14.91 6.23 3.62
C ARG A 527 -14.29 6.24 4.99
N TYR A 528 -13.25 7.05 5.15
CA TYR A 528 -12.71 7.38 6.44
C TYR A 528 -13.69 8.33 7.14
N ASP A 529 -13.97 8.05 8.41
CA ASP A 529 -14.75 8.90 9.30
C ASP A 529 -14.00 8.99 10.64
N LYS A 530 -14.28 8.06 11.56
CA LYS A 530 -13.65 7.97 12.90
C LYS A 530 -12.14 7.72 12.90
N ASP A 531 -11.57 7.44 11.75
CA ASP A 531 -10.20 6.95 11.59
C ASP A 531 -9.22 8.03 11.11
N LEU A 532 -9.72 9.23 10.78
CA LEU A 532 -8.91 10.32 10.23
C LEU A 532 -7.93 10.90 11.24
N ASP A 533 -8.32 11.02 12.51
CA ASP A 533 -7.40 11.48 13.56
C ASP A 533 -6.25 10.48 13.75
N GLU A 534 -6.55 9.18 13.70
CA GLU A 534 -5.51 8.15 13.73
C GLU A 534 -4.59 8.23 12.50
N LEU A 535 -5.14 8.46 11.30
CA LEU A 535 -4.35 8.67 10.09
C LEU A 535 -3.46 9.91 10.21
N LYS A 536 -4.01 11.03 10.70
CA LYS A 536 -3.29 12.28 10.94
C LYS A 536 -2.10 12.07 11.87
N GLU A 537 -2.33 11.46 13.03
CA GLU A 537 -1.28 11.18 14.01
C GLU A 537 -0.19 10.25 13.47
N ARG A 538 -0.58 9.24 12.67
CA ARG A 538 0.37 8.35 11.98
C ARG A 538 1.24 9.10 10.97
N ILE A 539 0.67 10.01 10.19
CA ILE A 539 1.44 10.83 9.23
C ILE A 539 2.37 11.78 10.00
N ILE A 540 1.88 12.47 11.04
CA ILE A 540 2.70 13.35 11.89
C ILE A 540 3.86 12.58 12.53
N THR A 541 3.59 11.39 13.05
CA THR A 541 4.63 10.51 13.63
C THR A 541 5.64 10.07 12.56
N ALA A 542 5.20 9.73 11.35
CA ALA A 542 6.10 9.43 10.25
C ALA A 542 7.02 10.62 9.90
N ILE A 543 6.47 11.84 9.90
CA ILE A 543 7.23 13.07 9.66
C ILE A 543 8.29 13.29 10.75
N ARG A 544 7.96 13.07 12.03
CA ARG A 544 8.95 13.15 13.13
C ARG A 544 10.07 12.12 12.97
N LEU A 545 9.70 10.87 12.64
CA LEU A 545 10.66 9.78 12.39
C LEU A 545 11.56 10.06 11.18
N LEU A 546 11.08 10.78 10.17
CA LEU A 546 11.86 11.17 9.00
C LEU A 546 13.07 12.04 9.38
N LYS A 547 12.87 12.94 10.36
CA LYS A 547 13.91 13.80 10.97
C LYS A 547 14.81 13.09 11.99
N GLY A 548 14.59 11.79 12.23
CA GLY A 548 15.33 11.04 13.25
C GLY A 548 14.92 11.37 14.69
N GLN A 549 13.79 12.04 14.88
CA GLN A 549 13.19 12.28 16.19
C GLN A 549 12.38 11.03 16.58
N CYS A 550 12.69 10.46 17.75
CA CYS A 550 12.00 9.28 18.31
C CYS A 550 10.81 9.69 19.17
#